data_AF-A0A0F9UIQ1-F1
#
_entry.id   AF-A0A0F9UIQ1-F1
#
_cell.length_a   1.000
_cell.length_b   1.000
_cell.length_c   1.000
_cell.angle_alpha   90.00
_cell.angle_beta   90.00
_cell.angle_gamma   90.00
#
_symmetry.space_group_name_H-M   'P 1'
#
loop_
_entity.id
_entity.type
_entity.pdbx_description
1 polymer ?
#
loop_
_entity_poly.entity_id
_entity_poly.type
_entity_poly.pdbx_seq_one_letter_code
_entity_poly.pdbx_strand_id
1 'polypeptide(L)'
;MGGKGGGTVGTVSFPLYIENTHREWMGMPKLADDATGTPQTADQSIVDVMNSLFTTGANAIATIVAIAKADIANDEGFTLLDSDGISYVYKFDTGAGVTGEDYTVDISGDTTANDVQNTIVIAINASLKFTAETASTASLRIFQLRGGANGNQPCSDTVTDSDFEVTNFLFGTGQQSPYGAASVYDPAAPLANMQNKIDAYEALVSDIDKISDWESLTDSAVSKSASTFQATDISSAVTSILNTALTDAASSIASIRNNLTDDIDSLLDSAVAKATDMMASTPITDMVKQFQKRTEATHLRIVSRFSGGMADINAVQGSAYLMGIALLENEHAQRVEEFVSNLTFQLYNQLIDTYFQQHARYVSEELGTFVGKFNHHLRSHVVMDSQKEVNRANYINAGTGEMARLLLSKVDGAKLVASLQETASKDKIIASSEEIKQGVMYDVEDWLWDLKIYQYGANILSGASTGGQVLPEAPSQLSSTISGVLGGAAAGATTGNPYLTAAGAVIGGVGGFLEGD
;
A
#
# COMPACT_ATOMS: atom_id res chain seq x y z
N MET A 1 43.58 36.17 -61.10
CA MET A 1 42.42 35.26 -61.15
C MET A 1 42.95 33.84 -61.05
N GLY A 2 42.74 33.18 -59.91
CA GLY A 2 43.22 31.82 -59.65
C GLY A 2 42.44 31.25 -58.48
N GLY A 3 41.62 30.23 -58.77
CA GLY A 3 40.61 29.72 -57.87
C GLY A 3 41.14 28.80 -56.76
N LYS A 4 40.39 28.77 -55.67
CA LYS A 4 40.29 27.64 -54.74
C LYS A 4 38.83 27.49 -54.36
N GLY A 5 38.11 26.68 -55.12
CA GLY A 5 36.75 26.23 -54.83
C GLY A 5 36.80 24.75 -54.50
N GLY A 6 36.53 24.44 -53.23
CA GLY A 6 36.47 23.09 -52.68
C GLY A 6 35.78 23.15 -51.33
N GLY A 7 34.60 23.78 -51.31
CA GLY A 7 33.71 23.81 -50.16
C GLY A 7 32.73 22.63 -50.25
N THR A 8 32.71 21.84 -49.20
CA THR A 8 31.79 20.73 -48.92
C THR A 8 30.35 21.12 -49.24
N VAL A 9 29.78 20.49 -50.26
CA VAL A 9 28.37 20.63 -50.64
C VAL A 9 27.55 19.85 -49.62
N GLY A 10 26.88 20.53 -48.68
CA GLY A 10 25.97 19.84 -47.76
C GLY A 10 25.47 20.62 -46.55
N THR A 11 26.08 21.74 -46.16
CA THR A 11 25.60 22.51 -45.00
C THR A 11 24.84 23.75 -45.46
N VAL A 12 23.51 23.67 -45.42
CA VAL A 12 22.64 24.84 -45.52
C VAL A 12 22.64 25.49 -44.14
N SER A 13 23.54 26.45 -43.88
CA SER A 13 23.45 27.25 -42.67
C SER A 13 22.32 28.27 -42.83
N PHE A 14 21.42 28.31 -41.85
CA PHE A 14 20.38 29.33 -41.81
C PHE A 14 20.99 30.65 -41.29
N PRO A 15 20.46 31.81 -41.70
CA PRO A 15 20.83 33.08 -41.09
C PRO A 15 20.62 33.03 -39.57
N LEU A 16 21.57 33.55 -38.80
CA LEU A 16 21.62 33.48 -37.32
C LEU A 16 20.30 33.85 -36.62
N TYR A 17 19.53 34.77 -37.19
CA TYR A 17 18.23 35.15 -36.63
C TYR A 17 17.21 34.01 -36.66
N ILE A 18 17.15 33.22 -37.74
CA ILE A 18 16.25 32.06 -37.87
C ILE A 18 16.65 30.99 -36.86
N GLU A 19 17.95 30.76 -36.73
CA GLU A 19 18.48 29.77 -35.80
C GLU A 19 18.22 30.16 -34.34
N ASN A 20 18.38 31.44 -33.99
CA ASN A 20 18.04 31.94 -32.66
C ASN A 20 16.54 31.92 -32.38
N THR A 21 15.67 32.15 -33.36
CA THR A 21 14.21 31.99 -33.19
C THR A 21 13.83 30.53 -32.95
N HIS A 22 14.43 29.59 -33.69
CA HIS A 22 14.17 28.16 -33.49
C HIS A 22 14.70 27.67 -32.13
N ARG A 23 15.89 28.13 -31.71
CA ARG A 23 16.44 27.80 -30.38
C ARG A 23 15.59 28.36 -29.26
N GLU A 24 15.04 29.56 -29.42
CA GLU A 24 14.10 30.14 -28.44
C GLU A 24 12.79 29.34 -28.37
N TRP A 25 12.28 28.83 -29.50
CA TRP A 25 11.12 27.93 -29.53
C TRP A 25 11.39 26.60 -28.81
N MET A 26 12.64 26.10 -28.90
CA MET A 26 13.12 24.88 -28.24
C MET A 26 13.56 25.11 -26.78
N GLY A 27 13.42 26.32 -26.23
CA GLY A 27 13.82 26.65 -24.86
C GLY A 27 15.33 26.74 -24.62
N MET A 28 16.14 26.83 -25.69
CA MET A 28 17.58 26.96 -25.63
C MET A 28 18.02 28.44 -25.59
N PRO A 29 19.08 28.80 -24.83
CA PRO A 29 19.58 30.17 -24.75
C PRO A 29 20.15 30.64 -26.08
N LYS A 30 19.77 31.83 -26.56
CA LYS A 30 20.24 32.43 -27.83
C LYS A 30 21.76 32.46 -27.94
N LEU A 31 22.29 32.25 -29.14
CA LEU A 31 23.70 32.48 -29.43
C LEU A 31 23.97 33.99 -29.31
N ALA A 32 24.94 34.37 -28.49
CA ALA A 32 25.34 35.76 -28.35
C ALA A 32 26.06 36.21 -29.62
N ASP A 33 25.69 37.37 -30.16
CA ASP A 33 26.53 38.08 -31.12
C ASP A 33 27.81 38.47 -30.39
N ASP A 34 28.91 37.75 -30.64
CA ASP A 34 30.20 38.26 -30.19
C ASP A 34 30.51 39.54 -30.97
N ALA A 35 31.05 40.55 -30.27
CA ALA A 35 31.36 41.84 -30.86
C ALA A 35 32.56 41.80 -31.84
N THR A 36 33.02 40.62 -32.23
CA THR A 36 34.20 40.44 -33.08
C THR A 36 33.87 40.01 -34.51
N GLY A 37 32.59 39.77 -34.84
CA GLY A 37 32.17 39.50 -36.22
C GLY A 37 32.80 38.26 -36.84
N THR A 38 33.30 37.34 -35.99
CA THR A 38 33.79 36.05 -36.42
C THR A 38 32.65 35.07 -36.11
N PRO A 39 32.01 34.45 -37.11
CA PRO A 39 30.99 33.45 -36.83
C PRO A 39 31.66 32.35 -36.01
N GLN A 40 31.27 32.18 -34.74
CA GLN A 40 31.52 30.92 -34.06
C GLN A 40 30.65 29.89 -34.76
N THR A 41 31.18 29.30 -35.83
CA THR A 41 30.60 28.06 -36.33
C THR A 41 30.77 27.06 -35.19
N ALA A 42 29.64 26.68 -34.59
CA ALA A 42 29.56 25.47 -33.80
C ALA A 42 29.71 24.27 -34.75
N ASP A 43 30.84 24.18 -35.45
CA ASP A 43 31.23 23.05 -36.27
C ASP A 43 31.79 21.95 -35.35
N GLN A 44 31.05 21.58 -34.31
CA GLN A 44 31.06 20.17 -33.96
C GLN A 44 30.17 19.53 -35.02
N SER A 45 30.81 19.01 -36.07
CA SER A 45 30.16 18.20 -37.08
C SER A 45 29.19 17.24 -36.40
N ILE A 46 27.99 17.05 -36.94
CA ILE A 46 27.06 16.02 -36.44
C ILE A 46 27.77 14.66 -36.38
N VAL A 47 28.79 14.44 -37.21
CA VAL A 47 29.66 13.26 -37.20
C VAL A 47 30.60 13.25 -35.99
N ASP A 48 31.08 14.39 -35.51
CA ASP A 48 31.89 14.47 -34.28
C ASP A 48 31.03 14.43 -33.01
N VAL A 49 29.81 14.97 -33.05
CA VAL A 49 28.82 14.78 -31.98
C VAL A 49 28.37 13.32 -31.94
N MET A 50 28.07 12.71 -33.09
CA MET A 50 27.74 11.28 -33.17
C MET A 50 28.95 10.43 -32.77
N ASN A 51 30.15 10.70 -33.29
CA ASN A 51 31.35 9.96 -32.91
C ASN A 51 31.68 10.15 -31.43
N SER A 52 31.47 11.32 -30.82
CA SER A 52 31.65 11.49 -29.36
C SER A 52 30.57 10.79 -28.55
N LEU A 53 29.31 10.76 -29.02
CA LEU A 53 28.25 9.91 -28.45
C LEU A 53 28.53 8.41 -28.62
N PHE A 54 29.26 8.01 -29.66
CA PHE A 54 29.67 6.62 -29.91
C PHE A 54 31.07 6.28 -29.33
N THR A 55 31.86 7.28 -28.89
CA THR A 55 33.21 7.10 -28.31
C THR A 55 33.32 7.49 -26.84
N THR A 56 32.24 7.96 -26.18
CA THR A 56 32.07 7.71 -24.75
C THR A 56 32.00 6.20 -24.58
N GLY A 57 33.17 5.59 -24.45
CA GLY A 57 33.34 4.15 -24.46
C GLY A 57 32.38 3.53 -23.47
N ALA A 58 31.48 2.69 -23.98
CA ALA A 58 30.52 1.99 -23.14
C ALA A 58 31.27 1.42 -21.93
N ASN A 59 30.80 1.77 -20.74
CA ASN A 59 31.39 1.27 -19.50
C ASN A 59 31.40 -0.26 -19.57
N ALA A 60 32.50 -0.88 -19.17
CA ALA A 60 32.49 -2.33 -18.99
C ALA A 60 31.51 -2.66 -17.86
N ILE A 61 30.70 -3.69 -18.05
CA ILE A 61 29.64 -4.09 -17.11
C ILE A 61 29.97 -5.48 -16.57
N ALA A 62 29.92 -5.62 -15.26
CA ALA A 62 29.88 -6.90 -14.54
C ALA A 62 28.52 -7.05 -13.87
N THR A 63 28.12 -8.28 -13.59
CA THR A 63 26.89 -8.61 -12.85
C THR A 63 27.23 -9.46 -11.64
N ILE A 64 26.56 -9.18 -10.52
CA ILE A 64 26.59 -10.05 -9.35
C ILE A 64 25.19 -10.58 -9.10
N VAL A 65 25.07 -11.89 -8.90
CA VAL A 65 23.86 -12.54 -8.39
C VAL A 65 24.06 -12.77 -6.89
N ALA A 66 23.26 -12.07 -6.09
CA ALA A 66 23.29 -12.18 -4.63
C ALA A 66 22.43 -13.36 -4.16
N ILE A 67 22.80 -13.94 -3.04
CA ILE A 67 22.08 -15.03 -2.37
C ILE A 67 21.65 -14.60 -0.96
N ALA A 68 20.81 -15.40 -0.30
CA ALA A 68 20.37 -15.08 1.05
C ALA A 68 21.54 -15.19 2.04
N LYS A 69 21.51 -14.38 3.10
CA LYS A 69 22.55 -14.38 4.15
C LYS A 69 22.83 -15.79 4.70
N ALA A 70 21.81 -16.64 4.80
CA ALA A 70 21.94 -17.99 5.36
C ALA A 70 22.98 -18.86 4.63
N ASP A 71 23.24 -18.54 3.36
CA ASP A 71 24.11 -19.29 2.46
C ASP A 71 25.49 -18.62 2.27
N ILE A 72 25.77 -17.54 3.03
CA ILE A 72 27.05 -16.81 3.01
C ILE A 72 27.75 -17.01 4.36
N ALA A 73 28.97 -17.54 4.33
CA ALA A 73 29.78 -17.66 5.54
C ALA A 73 30.54 -16.36 5.85
N ASN A 74 30.89 -16.17 7.12
CA ASN A 74 31.68 -15.02 7.54
C ASN A 74 33.06 -15.04 6.87
N ASP A 75 33.54 -13.86 6.44
CA ASP A 75 34.84 -13.68 5.78
C ASP A 75 34.90 -14.27 4.34
N GLU A 76 33.77 -14.72 3.78
CA GLU A 76 33.62 -14.90 2.32
C GLU A 76 33.44 -13.56 1.63
N GLY A 77 33.66 -13.48 0.32
CA GLY A 77 33.62 -12.21 -0.39
C GLY A 77 33.82 -12.31 -1.88
N PHE A 78 34.02 -11.15 -2.51
CA PHE A 78 34.35 -11.04 -3.92
C PHE A 78 35.39 -9.96 -4.18
N THR A 79 36.06 -10.08 -5.31
CA THR A 79 37.17 -9.23 -5.73
C THR A 79 36.85 -8.61 -7.09
N LEU A 80 36.92 -7.29 -7.14
CA LEU A 80 36.78 -6.50 -8.37
C LEU A 80 38.12 -5.89 -8.75
N LEU A 81 38.49 -5.93 -10.03
CA LEU A 81 39.68 -5.26 -10.53
C LEU A 81 39.29 -3.95 -11.23
N ASP A 82 40.01 -2.86 -10.93
CA ASP A 82 39.83 -1.61 -11.65
C ASP A 82 40.52 -1.63 -13.03
N SER A 83 40.34 -0.56 -13.82
CA SER A 83 40.88 -0.49 -15.18
C SER A 83 42.41 -0.48 -15.24
N ASP A 84 43.06 -0.21 -14.10
CA ASP A 84 44.51 -0.21 -13.94
C ASP A 84 45.01 -1.56 -13.35
N GLY A 85 44.10 -2.53 -13.14
CA GLY A 85 44.39 -3.86 -12.61
C GLY A 85 44.55 -3.92 -11.09
N ILE A 86 44.14 -2.88 -10.36
CA ILE A 86 44.19 -2.83 -8.89
C ILE A 86 43.02 -3.64 -8.34
N SER A 87 43.32 -4.55 -7.41
CA SER A 87 42.36 -5.45 -6.78
C SER A 87 41.66 -4.75 -5.61
N TYR A 88 40.33 -4.86 -5.57
CA TYR A 88 39.46 -4.37 -4.50
C TYR A 88 38.68 -5.56 -3.93
N VAL A 89 39.01 -5.96 -2.69
CA VAL A 89 38.38 -7.11 -2.02
C VAL A 89 37.26 -6.61 -1.10
N TYR A 90 36.09 -7.24 -1.23
CA TYR A 90 34.89 -6.99 -0.44
C TYR A 90 34.53 -8.27 0.31
N LYS A 91 34.60 -8.26 1.65
CA LYS A 91 34.16 -9.39 2.48
C LYS A 91 32.88 -9.13 3.24
N PHE A 92 32.09 -10.18 3.37
CA PHE A 92 30.85 -10.22 4.11
C PHE A 92 31.10 -10.36 5.62
N ASP A 93 30.56 -9.42 6.40
CA ASP A 93 30.46 -9.52 7.85
C ASP A 93 29.06 -10.02 8.23
N THR A 94 28.99 -11.22 8.79
CA THR A 94 27.72 -11.81 9.25
C THR A 94 27.38 -11.43 10.70
N GLY A 95 28.25 -10.64 11.35
CA GLY A 95 28.18 -10.21 12.75
C GLY A 95 29.39 -10.66 13.60
N ALA A 96 30.43 -11.25 12.99
CA ALA A 96 31.62 -11.74 13.69
C ALA A 96 32.87 -10.87 13.43
N GLY A 97 32.76 -9.83 12.60
CA GLY A 97 33.88 -9.04 12.10
C GLY A 97 34.58 -9.72 10.94
N VAL A 98 35.27 -8.93 10.11
CA VAL A 98 36.09 -9.40 8.98
C VAL A 98 37.58 -9.20 9.26
N THR A 99 38.44 -10.04 8.68
CA THR A 99 39.89 -9.98 8.90
C THR A 99 40.68 -9.63 7.64
N GLY A 100 41.51 -8.57 7.73
CA GLY A 100 42.57 -8.29 6.75
C GLY A 100 42.16 -7.59 5.44
N GLU A 101 41.16 -6.70 5.47
CA GLU A 101 40.40 -6.28 4.29
C GLU A 101 40.50 -4.79 3.92
N ASP A 102 40.19 -4.48 2.65
CA ASP A 102 40.01 -3.12 2.16
C ASP A 102 38.57 -2.60 2.36
N TYR A 103 37.54 -3.45 2.17
CA TYR A 103 36.12 -3.06 2.26
C TYR A 103 35.25 -4.12 2.95
N THR A 104 34.48 -3.69 3.97
CA THR A 104 33.54 -4.55 4.70
C THR A 104 32.11 -4.39 4.16
N VAL A 105 31.43 -5.52 3.93
CA VAL A 105 30.01 -5.59 3.54
C VAL A 105 29.22 -6.19 4.72
N ASP A 106 28.66 -5.33 5.56
CA ASP A 106 27.95 -5.73 6.78
C ASP A 106 26.54 -6.24 6.47
N ILE A 107 26.38 -7.56 6.41
CA ILE A 107 25.11 -8.26 6.18
C ILE A 107 24.52 -8.82 7.49
N SER A 108 24.93 -8.31 8.65
CA SER A 108 24.48 -8.84 9.95
C SER A 108 22.96 -8.71 10.15
N GLY A 109 22.32 -7.67 9.58
CA GLY A 109 20.88 -7.45 9.62
C GLY A 109 20.06 -8.05 8.46
N ASP A 110 20.74 -8.57 7.43
CA ASP A 110 20.08 -8.99 6.19
C ASP A 110 19.47 -10.40 6.31
N THR A 111 18.37 -10.66 5.60
CA THR A 111 17.71 -11.97 5.65
C THR A 111 17.43 -12.55 4.27
N THR A 112 17.13 -11.71 3.29
CA THR A 112 16.82 -12.13 1.92
C THR A 112 17.96 -11.78 0.95
N ALA A 113 18.00 -12.42 -0.21
CA ALA A 113 18.96 -12.10 -1.27
C ALA A 113 18.86 -10.65 -1.76
N ASN A 114 17.66 -10.06 -1.69
CA ASN A 114 17.44 -8.65 -2.06
C ASN A 114 18.02 -7.69 -1.01
N ASP A 115 18.02 -8.06 0.27
CA ASP A 115 18.65 -7.26 1.33
C ASP A 115 20.17 -7.25 1.14
N VAL A 116 20.77 -8.43 0.97
CA VAL A 116 22.20 -8.62 0.72
C VAL A 116 22.64 -7.85 -0.54
N GLN A 117 21.85 -7.91 -1.62
CA GLN A 117 22.09 -7.15 -2.85
C GLN A 117 22.19 -5.63 -2.59
N ASN A 118 21.25 -5.07 -1.82
CA ASN A 118 21.25 -3.64 -1.52
C ASN A 118 22.49 -3.25 -0.71
N THR A 119 22.88 -4.08 0.25
CA THR A 119 24.08 -3.89 1.06
C THR A 119 25.36 -3.92 0.20
N ILE A 120 25.45 -4.85 -0.77
CA ILE A 120 26.55 -4.89 -1.75
C ILE A 120 26.59 -3.60 -2.59
N VAL A 121 25.45 -3.13 -3.10
CA VAL A 121 25.37 -1.90 -3.90
C VAL A 121 25.88 -0.69 -3.11
N ILE A 122 25.49 -0.58 -1.84
CA ILE A 122 25.94 0.50 -0.96
C ILE A 122 27.46 0.43 -0.74
N ALA A 123 27.99 -0.76 -0.43
CA ALA A 123 29.42 -0.95 -0.19
C ALA A 123 30.27 -0.63 -1.43
N ILE A 124 29.86 -1.08 -2.63
CA ILE A 124 30.58 -0.80 -3.88
C ILE A 124 30.57 0.70 -4.19
N ASN A 125 29.41 1.35 -4.07
CA ASN A 125 29.29 2.79 -4.36
C ASN A 125 30.08 3.68 -3.39
N ALA A 126 30.44 3.18 -2.21
CA ALA A 126 31.33 3.88 -1.29
C ALA A 126 32.80 3.92 -1.76
N SER A 127 33.23 3.00 -2.64
CA SER A 127 34.63 2.88 -3.07
C SER A 127 35.10 3.97 -4.06
N LEU A 128 34.21 4.82 -4.60
CA LEU A 128 34.46 5.84 -5.64
C LEU A 128 35.05 5.32 -6.98
N LYS A 129 35.38 4.03 -7.08
CA LYS A 129 36.02 3.42 -8.27
C LYS A 129 35.05 2.69 -9.18
N PHE A 130 33.95 2.23 -8.60
CA PHE A 130 32.89 1.51 -9.28
C PHE A 130 31.55 2.19 -8.99
N THR A 131 30.59 1.99 -9.89
CA THR A 131 29.19 2.37 -9.65
C THR A 131 28.34 1.12 -9.78
N ALA A 132 27.50 0.83 -8.79
CA ALA A 132 26.60 -0.33 -8.80
C ALA A 132 25.14 0.11 -8.78
N GLU A 133 24.29 -0.62 -9.51
CA GLU A 133 22.83 -0.45 -9.53
C GLU A 133 22.10 -1.79 -9.46
N THR A 134 20.89 -1.78 -8.92
CA THR A 134 19.97 -2.93 -8.94
C THR A 134 19.48 -3.18 -10.37
N ALA A 135 19.66 -4.40 -10.90
CA ALA A 135 19.19 -4.78 -12.24
C ALA A 135 17.86 -5.55 -12.19
N SER A 136 17.75 -6.49 -11.25
CA SER A 136 16.54 -7.25 -10.96
C SER A 136 16.57 -7.76 -9.52
N THR A 137 15.56 -8.54 -9.13
CA THR A 137 15.52 -9.22 -7.81
C THR A 137 16.76 -10.10 -7.65
N ALA A 138 17.59 -9.80 -6.65
CA ALA A 138 18.83 -10.50 -6.34
C ALA A 138 19.95 -10.40 -7.39
N SER A 139 19.86 -9.50 -8.40
CA SER A 139 20.96 -9.27 -9.36
C SER A 139 21.28 -7.79 -9.54
N LEU A 140 22.55 -7.42 -9.35
CA LEU A 140 23.06 -6.06 -9.54
C LEU A 140 24.02 -5.97 -10.72
N ARG A 141 24.12 -4.76 -11.30
CA ARG A 141 25.07 -4.40 -12.35
C ARG A 141 26.11 -3.46 -11.78
N ILE A 142 27.36 -3.68 -12.17
CA ILE A 142 28.50 -2.86 -11.78
C ILE A 142 29.09 -2.24 -13.03
N PHE A 143 29.31 -0.94 -12.98
CA PHE A 143 29.93 -0.15 -14.03
C PHE A 143 31.32 0.29 -13.58
N GLN A 144 32.27 0.14 -14.48
CA GLN A 144 33.59 0.73 -14.32
C GLN A 144 33.62 2.12 -14.98
N LEU A 145 34.19 3.11 -14.27
CA LEU A 145 34.23 4.52 -14.70
C LEU A 145 35.13 4.80 -15.93
N ARG A 146 35.93 3.81 -16.36
CA ARG A 146 36.78 3.88 -17.55
C ARG A 146 36.39 2.78 -18.53
N GLY A 147 35.69 3.15 -19.60
CA GLY A 147 35.31 2.23 -20.68
C GLY A 147 36.46 1.86 -21.63
N GLY A 148 36.19 0.93 -22.54
CA GLY A 148 37.12 0.43 -23.57
C GLY A 148 37.76 -0.93 -23.23
N ALA A 149 38.67 -1.41 -24.08
CA ALA A 149 39.27 -2.74 -23.96
C ALA A 149 40.06 -2.96 -22.66
N ASN A 150 40.58 -1.89 -22.04
CA ASN A 150 41.26 -1.93 -20.75
C ASN A 150 40.29 -2.10 -19.56
N GLY A 151 38.98 -1.91 -19.78
CA GLY A 151 37.96 -2.14 -18.77
C GLY A 151 37.52 -3.59 -18.66
N ASN A 152 37.97 -4.46 -19.57
CA ASN A 152 37.74 -5.90 -19.44
C ASN A 152 38.68 -6.47 -18.37
N GLN A 153 38.15 -6.63 -17.18
CA GLN A 153 38.89 -7.09 -16.01
C GLN A 153 38.24 -8.34 -15.43
N PRO A 154 39.04 -9.35 -15.03
CA PRO A 154 38.49 -10.53 -14.38
C PRO A 154 37.92 -10.14 -13.01
N CYS A 155 36.86 -10.83 -12.60
CA CYS A 155 36.33 -10.78 -11.25
C CYS A 155 36.38 -12.19 -10.67
N SER A 156 36.40 -12.30 -9.36
CA SER A 156 36.41 -13.59 -8.67
C SER A 156 35.70 -13.48 -7.33
N ASP A 157 35.10 -14.56 -6.87
CA ASP A 157 34.50 -14.67 -5.55
C ASP A 157 35.10 -15.84 -4.75
N THR A 158 34.84 -15.82 -3.45
CA THR A 158 35.21 -16.88 -2.50
C THR A 158 33.99 -17.43 -1.77
N VAL A 159 32.78 -17.19 -2.30
CA VAL A 159 31.53 -17.66 -1.68
C VAL A 159 31.38 -19.14 -2.02
N THR A 160 31.15 -19.97 -0.99
CA THR A 160 31.11 -21.43 -1.18
C THR A 160 29.87 -21.89 -1.97
N ASP A 161 28.78 -21.15 -1.87
CA ASP A 161 27.53 -21.45 -2.56
C ASP A 161 27.59 -21.06 -4.05
N SER A 162 27.22 -21.99 -4.94
CA SER A 162 27.32 -21.81 -6.38
C SER A 162 26.29 -20.85 -6.99
N ASP A 163 25.23 -20.51 -6.25
CA ASP A 163 24.21 -19.57 -6.72
C ASP A 163 24.68 -18.11 -6.58
N PHE A 164 25.77 -17.86 -5.84
CA PHE A 164 26.47 -16.58 -5.87
C PHE A 164 27.42 -16.54 -7.06
N GLU A 165 27.12 -15.68 -8.04
CA GLU A 165 27.91 -15.59 -9.26
C GLU A 165 28.37 -14.14 -9.49
N VAL A 166 29.67 -13.97 -9.78
CA VAL A 166 30.27 -12.70 -10.20
C VAL A 166 30.78 -12.85 -11.62
N THR A 167 30.21 -12.11 -12.57
CA THR A 167 30.66 -12.12 -13.96
C THR A 167 31.81 -11.15 -14.18
N ASN A 168 32.70 -11.47 -15.12
CA ASN A 168 33.80 -10.57 -15.51
C ASN A 168 33.25 -9.27 -16.12
N PHE A 169 34.01 -8.18 -16.00
CA PHE A 169 33.72 -6.98 -16.77
C PHE A 169 33.90 -7.27 -18.26
N LEU A 170 32.81 -7.16 -19.03
CA LEU A 170 32.83 -7.36 -20.47
C LEU A 170 32.31 -6.11 -21.20
N PHE A 171 33.04 -5.71 -22.23
CA PHE A 171 32.56 -4.75 -23.22
C PHE A 171 31.53 -5.43 -24.12
N GLY A 172 30.35 -4.84 -24.29
CA GLY A 172 29.33 -5.36 -25.19
C GLY A 172 29.83 -5.39 -26.64
N THR A 173 30.14 -6.57 -27.18
CA THR A 173 30.68 -6.78 -28.54
C THR A 173 29.63 -6.59 -29.66
N GLY A 174 28.63 -5.73 -29.44
CA GLY A 174 27.36 -5.75 -30.18
C GLY A 174 27.10 -4.64 -31.19
N GLN A 175 28.12 -3.98 -31.76
CA GLN A 175 27.90 -3.10 -32.92
C GLN A 175 28.48 -3.69 -34.21
N GLN A 176 27.72 -4.62 -34.80
CA GLN A 176 27.84 -4.92 -36.23
C GLN A 176 27.08 -3.86 -37.03
N SER A 177 27.67 -3.44 -38.14
CA SER A 177 27.14 -2.40 -39.04
C SER A 177 25.68 -2.67 -39.47
N PRO A 178 24.78 -1.68 -39.37
CA PRO A 178 23.34 -1.83 -39.65
C PRO A 178 22.99 -2.04 -41.14
N TYR A 179 23.97 -2.05 -42.05
CA TYR A 179 23.73 -2.11 -43.50
C TYR A 179 24.04 -3.47 -44.15
N GLY A 180 24.40 -4.50 -43.39
CA GLY A 180 24.75 -5.82 -43.93
C GLY A 180 23.57 -6.71 -44.35
N ALA A 181 22.33 -6.37 -43.99
CA ALA A 181 21.18 -7.29 -44.03
C ALA A 181 19.96 -6.78 -44.83
N ALA A 182 20.13 -5.89 -45.81
CA ALA A 182 19.04 -5.50 -46.69
C ALA A 182 18.74 -6.61 -47.70
N SER A 183 17.98 -7.63 -47.29
CA SER A 183 17.36 -8.60 -48.20
C SER A 183 16.14 -7.98 -48.89
N VAL A 184 15.89 -8.40 -50.13
CA VAL A 184 14.70 -8.05 -50.92
C VAL A 184 13.42 -8.21 -50.08
N TYR A 185 12.59 -7.18 -50.03
CA TYR A 185 11.33 -7.18 -49.28
C TYR A 185 10.37 -8.23 -49.86
N ASP A 186 10.08 -9.27 -49.09
CA ASP A 186 9.09 -10.29 -49.42
C ASP A 186 7.78 -10.03 -48.65
N PRO A 187 6.69 -9.61 -49.31
CA PRO A 187 5.41 -9.35 -48.66
C PRO A 187 4.73 -10.63 -48.13
N ALA A 188 5.16 -11.83 -48.52
CA ALA A 188 4.58 -13.08 -48.03
C ALA A 188 4.86 -13.32 -46.54
N ALA A 189 6.02 -12.89 -46.05
CA ALA A 189 6.40 -13.06 -44.65
C ALA A 189 5.54 -12.23 -43.66
N PRO A 190 5.29 -10.93 -43.90
CA PRO A 190 4.32 -10.15 -43.12
C PRO A 190 2.90 -10.73 -43.16
N LEU A 191 2.44 -11.19 -44.33
CA LEU A 191 1.10 -11.80 -44.49
C LEU A 191 0.96 -13.10 -43.71
N ALA A 192 1.96 -13.98 -43.77
CA ALA A 192 1.99 -15.22 -42.98
C ALA A 192 2.03 -14.93 -41.47
N ASN A 193 2.75 -13.89 -41.04
CA ASN A 193 2.77 -13.46 -39.65
C ASN A 193 1.39 -12.96 -39.19
N MET A 194 0.71 -12.15 -40.01
CA MET A 194 -0.65 -11.71 -39.72
C MET A 194 -1.63 -12.88 -39.64
N GLN A 195 -1.57 -13.83 -40.57
CA GLN A 195 -2.43 -15.02 -40.54
C GLN A 195 -2.20 -15.85 -39.27
N ASN A 196 -0.94 -16.13 -38.92
CA ASN A 196 -0.62 -16.88 -37.70
C ASN A 196 -1.13 -16.18 -36.43
N LYS A 197 -1.12 -14.84 -36.40
CA LYS A 197 -1.67 -14.06 -35.29
C LYS A 197 -3.20 -14.12 -35.24
N ILE A 198 -3.87 -14.15 -36.40
CA ILE A 198 -5.32 -14.33 -36.49
C ILE A 198 -5.70 -15.74 -36.01
N ASP A 199 -5.02 -16.77 -36.50
CA ASP A 199 -5.29 -18.17 -36.12
C ASP A 199 -5.05 -18.40 -34.61
N ALA A 200 -3.97 -17.82 -34.06
CA ALA A 200 -3.71 -17.87 -32.62
C ALA A 200 -4.80 -17.15 -31.81
N TYR A 201 -5.32 -16.04 -32.33
CA TYR A 201 -6.43 -15.32 -31.69
C TYR A 201 -7.74 -16.11 -31.77
N GLU A 202 -8.05 -16.72 -32.91
CA GLU A 202 -9.24 -17.57 -33.09
C GLU A 202 -9.19 -18.80 -32.18
N ALA A 203 -8.02 -19.43 -32.04
CA ALA A 203 -7.82 -20.53 -31.10
C ALA A 203 -8.07 -20.07 -29.66
N LEU A 204 -7.52 -18.93 -29.24
CA LEU A 204 -7.78 -18.36 -27.92
C LEU A 204 -9.26 -18.02 -27.70
N VAL A 205 -9.98 -17.58 -28.73
CA VAL A 205 -11.43 -17.29 -28.63
C VAL A 205 -12.26 -18.57 -28.57
N SER A 206 -11.87 -19.60 -29.33
CA SER A 206 -12.46 -20.95 -29.34
C SER A 206 -12.34 -21.63 -27.98
N ASP A 207 -11.18 -21.48 -27.35
CA ASP A 207 -10.86 -22.13 -26.08
C ASP A 207 -11.53 -21.46 -24.87
N ILE A 208 -12.16 -20.29 -25.05
CA ILE A 208 -12.97 -19.65 -24.00
C ILE A 208 -14.30 -20.41 -23.87
N ASP A 209 -14.35 -21.36 -22.93
CA ASP A 209 -15.59 -21.94 -22.44
C ASP A 209 -16.20 -20.99 -21.41
N LYS A 210 -17.17 -20.19 -21.87
CA LYS A 210 -17.86 -19.19 -21.03
C LYS A 210 -18.47 -19.77 -19.76
N ILE A 211 -18.87 -21.04 -19.76
CA ILE A 211 -19.48 -21.67 -18.58
C ILE A 211 -18.38 -22.17 -17.66
N SER A 212 -17.44 -22.97 -18.16
CA SER A 212 -16.36 -23.54 -17.35
C SER A 212 -15.42 -22.45 -16.78
N ASP A 213 -15.10 -21.42 -17.56
CA ASP A 213 -14.26 -20.31 -17.10
C ASP A 213 -14.98 -19.48 -16.02
N TRP A 214 -16.30 -19.29 -16.17
CA TRP A 214 -17.09 -18.58 -15.17
C TRP A 214 -17.21 -19.38 -13.88
N GLU A 215 -17.47 -20.69 -13.98
CA GLU A 215 -17.48 -21.62 -12.85
C GLU A 215 -16.13 -21.61 -12.11
N SER A 216 -15.01 -21.71 -12.84
CA SER A 216 -13.66 -21.66 -12.25
C SER A 216 -13.36 -20.33 -11.56
N LEU A 217 -13.78 -19.20 -12.15
CA LEU A 217 -13.67 -17.89 -11.53
C LEU A 217 -14.52 -17.78 -10.27
N THR A 218 -15.77 -18.27 -10.30
CA THR A 218 -16.63 -18.29 -9.11
C THR A 218 -16.07 -19.19 -8.03
N ASP A 219 -15.54 -20.37 -8.36
CA ASP A 219 -14.95 -21.30 -7.39
C ASP A 219 -13.67 -20.72 -6.78
N SER A 220 -12.85 -20.04 -7.58
CA SER A 220 -11.66 -19.32 -7.10
C SER A 220 -12.06 -18.16 -6.19
N ALA A 221 -13.09 -17.40 -6.55
CA ALA A 221 -13.61 -16.32 -5.73
C ALA A 221 -14.22 -16.85 -4.41
N VAL A 222 -14.99 -17.94 -4.46
CA VAL A 222 -15.56 -18.61 -3.28
C VAL A 222 -14.44 -19.14 -2.40
N SER A 223 -13.45 -19.83 -2.95
CA SER A 223 -12.31 -20.38 -2.20
C SER A 223 -11.48 -19.28 -1.55
N LYS A 224 -11.19 -18.20 -2.28
CA LYS A 224 -10.46 -17.04 -1.74
C LYS A 224 -11.29 -16.28 -0.70
N SER A 225 -12.61 -16.21 -0.88
CA SER A 225 -13.51 -15.67 0.14
C SER A 225 -13.54 -16.55 1.39
N ALA A 226 -13.50 -17.88 1.25
CA ALA A 226 -13.50 -18.82 2.37
C ALA A 226 -12.17 -18.81 3.12
N SER A 227 -11.04 -18.65 2.43
CA SER A 227 -9.72 -18.51 3.08
C SER A 227 -9.54 -17.15 3.76
N THR A 228 -10.10 -16.08 3.18
CA THR A 228 -10.04 -14.72 3.75
C THR A 228 -11.04 -14.55 4.89
N PHE A 229 -12.19 -15.21 4.81
CA PHE A 229 -13.28 -15.16 5.78
C PHE A 229 -13.64 -16.58 6.22
N GLN A 230 -12.73 -17.22 6.97
CA GLN A 230 -13.00 -18.56 7.51
C GLN A 230 -14.27 -18.52 8.37
N ALA A 231 -15.33 -19.20 7.95
CA ALA A 231 -16.57 -19.29 8.73
C ALA A 231 -16.36 -19.98 10.10
N THR A 232 -15.31 -20.80 10.21
CA THR A 232 -14.79 -21.36 11.47
C THR A 232 -14.28 -20.31 12.46
N ASP A 233 -13.96 -19.10 11.99
CA ASP A 233 -13.38 -18.05 12.81
C ASP A 233 -14.44 -17.34 13.66
N ILE A 234 -15.71 -17.23 13.22
CA ILE A 234 -16.73 -16.54 14.01
C ILE A 234 -17.02 -17.31 15.30
N SER A 235 -17.22 -18.62 15.24
CA SER A 235 -17.50 -19.41 16.45
C SER A 235 -16.28 -19.43 17.39
N SER A 236 -15.07 -19.48 16.83
CA SER A 236 -13.82 -19.47 17.58
C SER A 236 -13.54 -18.10 18.20
N ALA A 237 -13.77 -17.02 17.47
CA ALA A 237 -13.68 -15.64 17.93
C ALA A 237 -14.74 -15.35 19.00
N VAL A 238 -15.99 -15.75 18.80
CA VAL A 238 -17.06 -15.61 19.82
C VAL A 238 -16.70 -16.39 21.08
N THR A 239 -16.19 -17.62 20.96
CA THR A 239 -15.74 -18.41 22.11
C THR A 239 -14.55 -17.75 22.82
N SER A 240 -13.59 -17.22 22.06
CA SER A 240 -12.43 -16.50 22.58
C SER A 240 -12.84 -15.21 23.31
N ILE A 241 -13.76 -14.43 22.73
CA ILE A 241 -14.32 -13.21 23.33
C ILE A 241 -15.09 -13.56 24.60
N LEU A 242 -15.94 -14.59 24.58
CA LEU A 242 -16.66 -15.06 25.77
C LEU A 242 -15.70 -15.49 26.87
N ASN A 243 -14.65 -16.26 26.54
CA ASN A 243 -13.65 -16.71 27.50
C ASN A 243 -12.84 -15.54 28.07
N THR A 244 -12.46 -14.57 27.24
CA THR A 244 -11.77 -13.35 27.67
C THR A 244 -12.68 -12.53 28.59
N ALA A 245 -13.93 -12.27 28.18
CA ALA A 245 -14.91 -11.53 28.99
C ALA A 245 -15.21 -12.23 30.32
N LEU A 246 -15.30 -13.56 30.34
CA LEU A 246 -15.45 -14.35 31.57
C LEU A 246 -14.22 -14.26 32.47
N THR A 247 -13.02 -14.30 31.89
CA THR A 247 -11.75 -14.19 32.62
C THR A 247 -11.58 -12.79 33.22
N ASP A 248 -11.91 -11.75 32.47
CA ASP A 248 -11.88 -10.36 32.91
C ASP A 248 -12.93 -10.08 33.98
N ALA A 249 -14.14 -10.65 33.83
CA ALA A 249 -15.18 -10.60 34.85
C ALA A 249 -14.72 -11.31 36.13
N ALA A 250 -14.14 -12.51 36.04
CA ALA A 250 -13.63 -13.24 37.19
C ALA A 250 -12.50 -12.47 37.91
N SER A 251 -11.57 -11.88 37.15
CA SER A 251 -10.48 -11.06 37.69
C SER A 251 -10.98 -9.79 38.36
N SER A 252 -11.98 -9.12 37.76
CA SER A 252 -12.63 -7.95 38.34
C SER A 252 -13.38 -8.31 39.63
N ILE A 253 -14.11 -9.43 39.65
CA ILE A 253 -14.78 -9.94 40.87
C ILE A 253 -13.77 -10.25 41.97
N ALA A 254 -12.62 -10.86 41.62
CA ALA A 254 -11.57 -11.14 42.58
C ALA A 254 -10.96 -9.84 43.16
N SER A 255 -10.71 -8.85 42.30
CA SER A 255 -10.21 -7.53 42.72
C SER A 255 -11.20 -6.82 43.64
N ILE A 256 -12.49 -6.77 43.27
CA ILE A 256 -13.56 -6.19 44.10
C ILE A 256 -13.64 -6.90 45.45
N ARG A 257 -13.54 -8.23 45.48
CA ARG A 257 -13.55 -9.00 46.74
C ARG A 257 -12.37 -8.63 47.63
N ASN A 258 -11.16 -8.56 47.07
CA ASN A 258 -9.97 -8.24 47.85
C ASN A 258 -10.05 -6.81 48.41
N ASN A 259 -10.41 -5.83 47.57
CA ASN A 259 -10.61 -4.44 48.00
C ASN A 259 -11.71 -4.33 49.06
N LEU A 260 -12.84 -5.03 48.90
CA LEU A 260 -13.89 -5.08 49.91
C LEU A 260 -13.40 -5.65 51.23
N THR A 261 -12.56 -6.69 51.20
CA THR A 261 -12.02 -7.30 52.42
C THR A 261 -11.08 -6.32 53.13
N ASP A 262 -10.16 -5.71 52.38
CA ASP A 262 -9.21 -4.73 52.92
C ASP A 262 -9.92 -3.47 53.45
N ASP A 263 -10.93 -2.98 52.73
CA ASP A 263 -11.75 -1.85 53.16
C ASP A 263 -12.61 -2.19 54.38
N ILE A 264 -13.19 -3.40 54.44
CA ILE A 264 -13.94 -3.89 55.61
C ILE A 264 -13.04 -3.87 56.84
N ASP A 265 -11.85 -4.43 56.74
CA ASP A 265 -10.91 -4.54 57.85
C ASP A 265 -10.46 -3.14 58.30
N SER A 266 -10.11 -2.25 57.36
CA SER A 266 -9.73 -0.87 57.66
C SER A 266 -10.86 -0.06 58.31
N LEU A 267 -12.10 -0.23 57.82
CA LEU A 267 -13.27 0.49 58.32
C LEU A 267 -13.69 -0.07 59.69
N LEU A 268 -13.55 -1.38 59.92
CA LEU A 268 -13.76 -2.01 61.21
C LEU A 268 -12.73 -1.51 62.23
N ASP A 269 -11.45 -1.50 61.87
CA ASP A 269 -10.36 -0.98 62.72
C ASP A 269 -10.60 0.50 63.07
N SER A 270 -10.97 1.31 62.07
CA SER A 270 -11.30 2.73 62.28
C SER A 270 -12.54 2.92 63.16
N ALA A 271 -13.56 2.09 62.98
CA ALA A 271 -14.79 2.14 63.76
C ALA A 271 -14.54 1.72 65.22
N VAL A 272 -13.73 0.68 65.45
CA VAL A 272 -13.30 0.23 66.77
C VAL A 272 -12.42 1.27 67.45
N ALA A 273 -11.47 1.87 66.73
CA ALA A 273 -10.64 2.96 67.24
C ALA A 273 -11.51 4.14 67.67
N LYS A 274 -12.45 4.57 66.83
CA LYS A 274 -13.36 5.67 67.14
C LYS A 274 -14.35 5.35 68.26
N ALA A 275 -14.82 4.10 68.34
CA ALA A 275 -15.62 3.63 69.48
C ALA A 275 -14.80 3.70 70.77
N THR A 276 -13.54 3.30 70.74
CA THR A 276 -12.60 3.38 71.87
C THR A 276 -12.37 4.83 72.29
N ASP A 277 -12.17 5.74 71.33
CA ASP A 277 -12.02 7.17 71.58
C ASP A 277 -13.31 7.78 72.17
N MET A 278 -14.48 7.37 71.67
CA MET A 278 -15.77 7.80 72.21
C MET A 278 -15.98 7.27 73.63
N MET A 279 -15.61 6.03 73.92
CA MET A 279 -15.63 5.47 75.29
C MET A 279 -14.69 6.24 76.24
N ALA A 280 -13.53 6.67 75.73
CA ALA A 280 -12.59 7.51 76.47
C ALA A 280 -13.01 8.99 76.53
N SER A 281 -14.05 9.39 75.80
CA SER A 281 -14.42 10.79 75.65
C SER A 281 -15.00 11.39 76.93
N THR A 282 -14.75 12.69 77.10
CA THR A 282 -15.26 13.50 78.23
C THR A 282 -16.77 13.39 78.42
N PRO A 283 -17.62 13.41 77.36
CA PRO A 283 -19.08 13.29 77.52
C PRO A 283 -19.56 12.04 78.26
N ILE A 284 -19.01 10.86 77.98
CA ILE A 284 -19.40 9.62 78.68
C ILE A 284 -18.96 9.68 80.13
N THR A 285 -17.71 10.12 80.35
CA THR A 285 -17.18 10.33 81.70
C THR A 285 -18.05 11.31 82.49
N ASP A 286 -18.54 12.37 81.86
CA ASP A 286 -19.42 13.36 82.48
C ASP A 286 -20.82 12.80 82.76
N MET A 287 -21.38 11.98 81.86
CA MET A 287 -22.64 11.27 82.11
C MET A 287 -22.53 10.31 83.30
N VAL A 288 -21.43 9.56 83.40
CA VAL A 288 -21.17 8.66 84.53
C VAL A 288 -21.03 9.46 85.82
N LYS A 289 -20.28 10.57 85.82
CA LYS A 289 -20.17 11.47 86.98
C LYS A 289 -21.53 12.05 87.38
N GLN A 290 -22.36 12.44 86.42
CA GLN A 290 -23.71 12.93 86.72
C GLN A 290 -24.60 11.83 87.32
N PHE A 291 -24.51 10.61 86.82
CA PHE A 291 -25.24 9.47 87.36
C PHE A 291 -24.77 9.11 88.77
N GLN A 292 -23.45 9.03 88.99
CA GLN A 292 -22.82 8.85 90.31
C GLN A 292 -23.31 9.91 91.29
N LYS A 293 -23.26 11.20 90.91
CA LYS A 293 -23.72 12.30 91.78
C LYS A 293 -25.19 12.19 92.16
N ARG A 294 -26.06 11.73 91.24
CA ARG A 294 -27.50 11.52 91.53
C ARG A 294 -27.74 10.31 92.43
N THR A 295 -27.00 9.23 92.20
CA THR A 295 -27.13 7.99 92.97
C THR A 295 -26.48 8.08 94.35
N GLU A 296 -25.39 8.82 94.50
CA GLU A 296 -24.71 9.13 95.75
C GLU A 296 -25.65 9.82 96.74
N ALA A 297 -26.41 10.83 96.29
CA ALA A 297 -27.40 11.49 97.12
C ALA A 297 -28.48 10.52 97.65
N THR A 298 -28.82 9.48 96.87
CA THR A 298 -29.77 8.44 97.28
C THR A 298 -29.12 7.43 98.22
N HIS A 299 -27.89 7.01 97.92
CA HIS A 299 -27.11 6.10 98.74
C HIS A 299 -26.84 6.69 100.13
N LEU A 300 -26.41 7.96 100.24
CA LEU A 300 -26.21 8.64 101.52
C LEU A 300 -27.49 8.70 102.37
N ARG A 301 -28.66 8.85 101.74
CA ARG A 301 -29.95 8.77 102.45
C ARG A 301 -30.23 7.36 102.98
N ILE A 302 -29.89 6.31 102.22
CA ILE A 302 -30.04 4.92 102.66
C ILE A 302 -29.07 4.62 103.81
N VAL A 303 -27.80 5.01 103.68
CA VAL A 303 -26.80 4.87 104.74
C VAL A 303 -27.24 5.62 105.99
N SER A 304 -27.74 6.85 105.86
CA SER A 304 -28.23 7.63 107.02
C SER A 304 -29.39 6.94 107.75
N ARG A 305 -30.32 6.33 107.00
CA ARG A 305 -31.43 5.55 107.58
C ARG A 305 -30.95 4.26 108.24
N PHE A 306 -30.03 3.55 107.59
CA PHE A 306 -29.42 2.33 108.12
C PHE A 306 -28.64 2.61 109.41
N SER A 307 -27.78 3.64 109.41
CA SER A 307 -27.04 4.07 110.60
C SER A 307 -27.96 4.53 111.72
N GLY A 308 -29.06 5.24 111.41
CA GLY A 308 -30.08 5.60 112.39
C GLY A 308 -30.72 4.37 113.04
N GLY A 309 -31.16 3.39 112.25
CA GLY A 309 -31.74 2.15 112.77
C GLY A 309 -30.75 1.29 113.57
N MET A 310 -29.47 1.28 113.18
CA MET A 310 -28.41 0.59 113.92
C MET A 310 -28.05 1.31 115.23
N ALA A 311 -28.20 2.63 115.27
CA ALA A 311 -28.04 3.42 116.50
C ALA A 311 -29.16 3.13 117.50
N ASP A 312 -30.40 3.01 117.04
CA ASP A 312 -31.54 2.70 117.91
C ASP A 312 -31.39 1.34 118.62
N ILE A 313 -30.72 0.37 117.99
CA ILE A 313 -30.43 -0.95 118.58
C ILE A 313 -29.03 -1.05 119.23
N ASN A 314 -28.30 0.06 119.31
CA ASN A 314 -26.96 0.17 119.89
C ASN A 314 -25.90 -0.76 119.24
N ALA A 315 -26.06 -1.08 117.94
CA ALA A 315 -25.18 -1.97 117.19
C ALA A 315 -24.14 -1.22 116.31
N VAL A 316 -23.98 0.09 116.51
CA VAL A 316 -23.17 0.99 115.65
C VAL A 316 -21.68 0.65 115.64
N GLN A 317 -21.17 -0.09 116.64
CA GLN A 317 -19.78 -0.54 116.70
C GLN A 317 -19.60 -2.04 116.43
N GLY A 318 -20.66 -2.74 116.03
CA GLY A 318 -20.60 -4.16 115.72
C GLY A 318 -20.12 -4.43 114.28
N SER A 319 -19.62 -5.64 114.05
CA SER A 319 -19.32 -6.15 112.71
C SER A 319 -20.53 -6.09 111.76
N ALA A 320 -21.74 -6.22 112.30
CA ALA A 320 -23.00 -6.11 111.55
C ALA A 320 -23.19 -4.72 110.91
N TYR A 321 -22.78 -3.65 111.58
CA TYR A 321 -22.84 -2.29 111.02
C TYR A 321 -21.85 -2.15 109.85
N LEU A 322 -20.62 -2.62 110.05
CA LEU A 322 -19.54 -2.52 109.07
C LEU A 322 -19.84 -3.38 107.82
N MET A 323 -20.39 -4.58 108.00
CA MET A 323 -20.88 -5.43 106.92
C MET A 323 -22.06 -4.78 106.18
N GLY A 324 -23.01 -4.19 106.90
CA GLY A 324 -24.15 -3.52 106.27
C GLY A 324 -23.74 -2.33 105.41
N ILE A 325 -22.82 -1.49 105.88
CA ILE A 325 -22.25 -0.41 105.06
C ILE A 325 -21.50 -0.97 103.86
N ALA A 326 -20.66 -2.00 104.05
CA ALA A 326 -19.92 -2.61 102.94
C ALA A 326 -20.87 -3.19 101.86
N LEU A 327 -22.00 -3.78 102.27
CA LEU A 327 -23.02 -4.26 101.33
C LEU A 327 -23.71 -3.11 100.59
N LEU A 328 -24.07 -2.03 101.30
CA LEU A 328 -24.69 -0.85 100.67
C LEU A 328 -23.74 -0.15 99.69
N GLU A 329 -22.46 -0.05 100.04
CA GLU A 329 -21.41 0.52 99.18
C GLU A 329 -21.20 -0.34 97.93
N ASN A 330 -21.17 -1.66 98.10
CA ASN A 330 -21.09 -2.61 96.99
C ASN A 330 -22.32 -2.49 96.06
N GLU A 331 -23.54 -2.40 96.60
CA GLU A 331 -24.75 -2.20 95.79
C GLU A 331 -24.73 -0.85 95.04
N HIS A 332 -24.15 0.19 95.63
CA HIS A 332 -23.95 1.46 94.93
C HIS A 332 -22.94 1.34 93.79
N ALA A 333 -21.78 0.72 94.04
CA ALA A 333 -20.76 0.46 93.03
C ALA A 333 -21.31 -0.38 91.86
N GLN A 334 -22.05 -1.46 92.16
CA GLN A 334 -22.70 -2.31 91.16
C GLN A 334 -23.69 -1.54 90.28
N ARG A 335 -24.51 -0.65 90.85
CA ARG A 335 -25.44 0.16 90.05
C ARG A 335 -24.73 1.13 89.10
N VAL A 336 -23.61 1.69 89.53
CA VAL A 336 -22.79 2.57 88.68
C VAL A 336 -22.16 1.76 87.56
N GLU A 337 -21.62 0.58 87.86
CA GLU A 337 -21.02 -0.33 86.87
C GLU A 337 -22.06 -0.83 85.85
N GLU A 338 -23.26 -1.21 86.31
CA GLU A 338 -24.37 -1.61 85.44
C GLU A 338 -24.79 -0.48 84.49
N PHE A 339 -24.82 0.77 84.97
CA PHE A 339 -25.10 1.92 84.12
C PHE A 339 -24.03 2.12 83.04
N VAL A 340 -22.75 2.02 83.40
CA VAL A 340 -21.62 2.11 82.45
C VAL A 340 -21.71 0.98 81.41
N SER A 341 -22.00 -0.25 81.85
CA SER A 341 -22.14 -1.41 80.97
C SER A 341 -23.31 -1.26 79.99
N ASN A 342 -24.46 -0.78 80.46
CA ASN A 342 -25.61 -0.53 79.59
C ASN A 342 -25.34 0.60 78.56
N LEU A 343 -24.66 1.67 78.96
CA LEU A 343 -24.32 2.76 78.07
C LEU A 343 -23.35 2.30 76.97
N THR A 344 -22.30 1.56 77.36
CA THR A 344 -21.31 1.02 76.42
C THR A 344 -21.95 0.04 75.44
N PHE A 345 -22.86 -0.83 75.90
CA PHE A 345 -23.62 -1.74 75.05
C PHE A 345 -24.53 -1.00 74.04
N GLN A 346 -25.24 0.04 74.48
CA GLN A 346 -26.09 0.84 73.59
C GLN A 346 -25.29 1.55 72.49
N LEU A 347 -24.13 2.13 72.85
CA LEU A 347 -23.23 2.77 71.89
C LEU A 347 -22.66 1.76 70.89
N TYR A 348 -22.29 0.57 71.36
CA TYR A 348 -21.77 -0.49 70.50
C TYR A 348 -22.81 -0.94 69.47
N ASN A 349 -24.08 -1.16 69.86
CA ASN A 349 -25.15 -1.51 68.93
C ASN A 349 -25.40 -0.42 67.88
N GLN A 350 -25.45 0.84 68.29
CA GLN A 350 -25.66 1.95 67.36
C GLN A 350 -24.50 2.09 66.34
N LEU A 351 -23.28 1.84 66.79
CA LEU A 351 -22.09 1.90 65.95
C LEU A 351 -22.07 0.74 64.94
N ILE A 352 -22.44 -0.47 65.37
CA ILE A 352 -22.61 -1.64 64.49
C ILE A 352 -23.69 -1.39 63.42
N ASP A 353 -24.85 -0.86 63.80
CA ASP A 353 -25.93 -0.60 62.84
C ASP A 353 -25.51 0.43 61.78
N THR A 354 -24.83 1.49 62.21
CA THR A 354 -24.32 2.53 61.29
C THR A 354 -23.25 1.95 60.36
N TYR A 355 -22.36 1.10 60.88
CA TYR A 355 -21.36 0.38 60.09
C TYR A 355 -22.00 -0.50 59.01
N PHE A 356 -22.99 -1.32 59.37
CA PHE A 356 -23.67 -2.18 58.40
C PHE A 356 -24.38 -1.38 57.30
N GLN A 357 -25.02 -0.26 57.64
CA GLN A 357 -25.67 0.60 56.64
C GLN A 357 -24.66 1.23 55.68
N GLN A 358 -23.51 1.71 56.19
CA GLN A 358 -22.46 2.28 55.36
C GLN A 358 -21.82 1.21 54.47
N HIS A 359 -21.54 0.03 55.03
CA HIS A 359 -20.96 -1.09 54.29
C HIS A 359 -21.90 -1.57 53.17
N ALA A 360 -23.20 -1.75 53.46
CA ALA A 360 -24.18 -2.13 52.46
C ALA A 360 -24.27 -1.10 51.30
N ARG A 361 -24.15 0.19 51.60
CA ARG A 361 -24.12 1.26 50.59
C ARG A 361 -22.88 1.16 49.71
N TYR A 362 -21.70 0.96 50.29
CA TYR A 362 -20.44 0.82 49.55
C TYR A 362 -20.46 -0.39 48.62
N VAL A 363 -20.89 -1.56 49.14
CA VAL A 363 -21.07 -2.78 48.33
C VAL A 363 -22.02 -2.55 47.16
N SER A 364 -23.14 -1.86 47.38
CA SER A 364 -24.11 -1.57 46.33
C SER A 364 -23.55 -0.65 45.24
N GLU A 365 -22.71 0.31 45.60
CA GLU A 365 -22.09 1.25 44.65
C GLU A 365 -21.06 0.54 43.77
N GLU A 366 -20.15 -0.23 44.38
CA GLU A 366 -19.15 -1.03 43.65
C GLU A 366 -19.78 -2.08 42.74
N LEU A 367 -20.84 -2.76 43.20
CA LEU A 367 -21.56 -3.71 42.34
C LEU A 367 -22.23 -3.02 41.14
N GLY A 368 -22.72 -1.80 41.34
CA GLY A 368 -23.28 -0.97 40.28
C GLY A 368 -22.25 -0.56 39.23
N THR A 369 -21.04 -0.14 39.66
CA THR A 369 -19.96 0.23 38.72
C THR A 369 -19.47 -0.98 37.93
N PHE A 370 -19.35 -2.16 38.57
CA PHE A 370 -18.98 -3.41 37.92
C PHE A 370 -19.97 -3.82 36.83
N VAL A 371 -21.28 -3.84 37.15
CA VAL A 371 -22.33 -4.16 36.17
C VAL A 371 -22.33 -3.17 35.00
N GLY A 372 -22.06 -1.89 35.27
CA GLY A 372 -21.89 -0.87 34.24
C GLY A 372 -20.74 -1.16 33.27
N LYS A 373 -19.54 -1.46 33.80
CA LYS A 373 -18.35 -1.79 33.00
C LYS A 373 -18.55 -3.09 32.19
N PHE A 374 -19.10 -4.12 32.82
CA PHE A 374 -19.38 -5.40 32.16
C PHE A 374 -20.34 -5.23 30.98
N ASN A 375 -21.45 -4.50 31.18
CA ASN A 375 -22.41 -4.21 30.11
C ASN A 375 -21.79 -3.37 28.98
N HIS A 376 -20.93 -2.41 29.31
CA HIS A 376 -20.23 -1.61 28.31
C HIS A 376 -19.30 -2.46 27.44
N HIS A 377 -18.52 -3.35 28.07
CA HIS A 377 -17.58 -4.23 27.37
C HIS A 377 -18.32 -5.25 26.46
N LEU A 378 -19.42 -5.85 26.94
CA LEU A 378 -20.23 -6.71 26.08
C LEU A 378 -20.82 -5.96 24.88
N ARG A 379 -21.32 -4.75 25.09
CA ARG A 379 -21.90 -3.94 24.00
C ARG A 379 -20.85 -3.54 22.97
N SER A 380 -19.65 -3.14 23.38
CA SER A 380 -18.61 -2.73 22.43
C SER A 380 -18.18 -3.88 21.53
N HIS A 381 -17.98 -5.08 22.08
CA HIS A 381 -17.61 -6.27 21.30
C HIS A 381 -18.71 -6.67 20.31
N VAL A 382 -19.96 -6.76 20.76
CA VAL A 382 -21.09 -7.12 19.88
C VAL A 382 -21.25 -6.12 18.73
N VAL A 383 -21.06 -4.82 18.99
CA VAL A 383 -21.13 -3.79 17.94
C VAL A 383 -19.98 -3.92 16.94
N MET A 384 -18.74 -4.16 17.40
CA MET A 384 -17.59 -4.31 16.50
C MET A 384 -17.74 -5.54 15.58
N ASP A 385 -18.22 -6.67 16.11
CA ASP A 385 -18.38 -7.88 15.31
C ASP A 385 -19.55 -7.75 14.31
N SER A 386 -20.65 -7.11 14.72
CA SER A 386 -21.74 -6.76 13.80
C SER A 386 -21.26 -5.85 12.66
N GLN A 387 -20.39 -4.87 12.96
CA GLN A 387 -19.80 -4.00 11.93
C GLN A 387 -18.88 -4.77 10.98
N LYS A 388 -18.09 -5.74 11.46
CA LYS A 388 -17.26 -6.59 10.61
C LYS A 388 -18.09 -7.39 9.61
N GLU A 389 -19.22 -7.97 10.05
CA GLU A 389 -20.12 -8.71 9.15
C GLU A 389 -20.78 -7.81 8.10
N VAL A 390 -21.21 -6.60 8.50
CA VAL A 390 -21.74 -5.60 7.56
C VAL A 390 -20.66 -5.20 6.54
N ASN A 391 -19.43 -4.98 6.98
CA ASN A 391 -18.32 -4.64 6.09
C ASN A 391 -18.00 -5.79 5.12
N ARG A 392 -17.98 -7.03 5.59
CA ARG A 392 -17.81 -8.22 4.75
C ARG A 392 -18.88 -8.30 3.66
N ALA A 393 -20.16 -8.11 4.02
CA ALA A 393 -21.25 -8.10 3.06
C ALA A 393 -21.08 -6.99 2.01
N ASN A 394 -20.65 -5.79 2.43
CA ASN A 394 -20.38 -4.68 1.53
C ASN A 394 -19.23 -4.98 0.56
N TYR A 395 -18.14 -5.61 1.01
CA TYR A 395 -17.04 -6.00 0.13
C TYR A 395 -17.45 -7.07 -0.90
N ILE A 396 -18.24 -8.06 -0.50
CA ILE A 396 -18.75 -9.10 -1.41
C ILE A 396 -19.66 -8.45 -2.48
N ASN A 397 -20.56 -7.56 -2.08
CA ASN A 397 -21.45 -6.86 -3.00
C ASN A 397 -20.69 -5.96 -3.97
N ALA A 398 -19.69 -5.22 -3.49
CA ALA A 398 -18.84 -4.38 -4.32
C ALA A 398 -18.02 -5.20 -5.32
N GLY A 399 -17.38 -6.29 -4.87
CA GLY A 399 -16.61 -7.19 -5.73
C GLY A 399 -17.48 -7.84 -6.82
N THR A 400 -18.68 -8.30 -6.45
CA THR A 400 -19.65 -8.86 -7.40
C THR A 400 -20.09 -7.81 -8.44
N GLY A 401 -20.28 -6.56 -8.01
CA GLY A 401 -20.61 -5.44 -8.90
C GLY A 401 -19.50 -5.12 -9.91
N GLU A 402 -18.24 -5.10 -9.49
CA GLU A 402 -17.10 -4.87 -10.38
C GLU A 402 -16.89 -6.02 -11.37
N MET A 403 -17.06 -7.28 -10.94
CA MET A 403 -17.02 -8.43 -11.85
C MET A 403 -18.11 -8.35 -12.91
N ALA A 404 -19.34 -7.98 -12.53
CA ALA A 404 -20.43 -7.78 -13.47
C ALA A 404 -20.13 -6.65 -14.48
N ARG A 405 -19.53 -5.54 -14.02
CA ARG A 405 -19.09 -4.44 -14.90
C ARG A 405 -18.00 -4.88 -15.88
N LEU A 406 -17.02 -5.66 -15.42
CA LEU A 406 -15.95 -6.17 -16.27
C LEU A 406 -16.47 -7.15 -17.33
N LEU A 407 -17.43 -8.00 -16.97
CA LEU A 407 -18.12 -8.87 -17.94
C LEU A 407 -18.90 -8.06 -18.98
N LEU A 408 -19.64 -7.03 -18.57
CA LEU A 408 -20.33 -6.13 -19.50
C LEU A 408 -19.33 -5.41 -20.42
N SER A 409 -18.22 -4.91 -19.89
CA SER A 409 -17.16 -4.27 -20.67
C SER A 409 -16.53 -5.22 -21.69
N LYS A 410 -16.29 -6.50 -21.32
CA LYS A 410 -15.84 -7.53 -22.26
C LYS A 410 -16.85 -7.79 -23.37
N VAL A 411 -18.15 -7.87 -23.03
CA VAL A 411 -19.22 -8.05 -24.02
C VAL A 411 -19.28 -6.86 -24.99
N ASP A 412 -19.15 -5.63 -24.48
CA ASP A 412 -19.16 -4.43 -25.32
C ASP A 412 -17.90 -4.31 -26.18
N GLY A 413 -16.73 -4.71 -25.65
CA GLY A 413 -15.50 -4.83 -26.44
C GLY A 413 -15.62 -5.86 -27.56
N ALA A 414 -16.21 -7.03 -27.29
CA ALA A 414 -16.45 -8.05 -28.32
C ALA A 414 -17.41 -7.56 -29.41
N LYS A 415 -18.48 -6.83 -29.05
CA LYS A 415 -19.37 -6.18 -30.02
C LYS A 415 -18.63 -5.15 -30.87
N LEU A 416 -17.73 -4.36 -30.29
CA LEU A 416 -16.93 -3.38 -31.02
C LEU A 416 -16.00 -4.07 -32.03
N VAL A 417 -15.31 -5.14 -31.63
CA VAL A 417 -14.45 -5.91 -32.55
C VAL A 417 -15.27 -6.51 -33.69
N ALA A 418 -16.43 -7.11 -33.39
CA ALA A 418 -17.32 -7.64 -34.43
C ALA A 418 -17.79 -6.54 -35.40
N SER A 419 -18.11 -5.35 -34.89
CA SER A 419 -18.47 -4.21 -35.72
C SER A 419 -17.31 -3.72 -36.58
N LEU A 420 -16.07 -3.71 -36.07
CA LEU A 420 -14.89 -3.32 -36.86
C LEU A 420 -14.57 -4.34 -37.95
N GLN A 421 -14.73 -5.64 -37.66
CA GLN A 421 -14.59 -6.70 -38.66
C GLN A 421 -15.65 -6.59 -39.77
N GLU A 422 -16.90 -6.25 -39.40
CA GLU A 422 -17.96 -5.99 -40.38
C GLU A 422 -17.59 -4.81 -41.28
N THR A 423 -17.10 -3.70 -40.71
CA THR A 423 -16.66 -2.52 -41.48
C THR A 423 -15.47 -2.85 -42.38
N ALA A 424 -14.43 -3.51 -41.86
CA ALA A 424 -13.27 -3.91 -42.66
C ALA A 424 -13.65 -4.86 -43.81
N SER A 425 -14.61 -5.77 -43.57
CA SER A 425 -15.13 -6.65 -44.61
C SER A 425 -15.89 -5.86 -45.68
N LYS A 426 -16.69 -4.86 -45.29
CA LYS A 426 -17.36 -3.95 -46.22
C LYS A 426 -16.35 -3.13 -47.03
N ASP A 427 -15.33 -2.57 -46.40
CA ASP A 427 -14.30 -1.76 -47.07
C ASP A 427 -13.52 -2.60 -48.09
N LYS A 428 -13.20 -3.85 -47.75
CA LYS A 428 -12.58 -4.79 -48.70
C LYS A 428 -13.48 -5.07 -49.92
N ILE A 429 -14.78 -5.28 -49.70
CA ILE A 429 -15.75 -5.49 -50.79
C ILE A 429 -15.84 -4.23 -51.66
N ILE A 430 -15.83 -3.04 -51.05
CA ILE A 430 -15.85 -1.76 -51.78
C ILE A 430 -14.57 -1.59 -52.60
N ALA A 431 -13.39 -1.81 -52.01
CA ALA A 431 -12.11 -1.71 -52.70
C ALA A 431 -12.02 -2.67 -53.90
N SER A 432 -12.42 -3.94 -53.73
CA SER A 432 -12.47 -4.89 -54.85
C SER A 432 -13.53 -4.51 -55.91
N SER A 433 -14.65 -3.92 -55.50
CA SER A 433 -15.65 -3.40 -56.44
C SER A 433 -15.13 -2.18 -57.21
N GLU A 434 -14.39 -1.29 -56.57
CA GLU A 434 -13.73 -0.12 -57.18
C GLU A 434 -12.65 -0.57 -58.16
N GLU A 435 -11.82 -1.55 -57.80
CA GLU A 435 -10.79 -2.15 -58.65
C GLU A 435 -11.41 -2.78 -59.92
N ILE A 436 -12.48 -3.58 -59.76
CA ILE A 436 -13.19 -4.16 -60.92
C ILE A 436 -13.78 -3.06 -61.81
N LYS A 437 -14.38 -2.01 -61.22
CA LYS A 437 -14.92 -0.88 -61.99
C LYS A 437 -13.82 -0.15 -62.75
N GLN A 438 -12.69 0.15 -62.11
CA GLN A 438 -11.56 0.80 -62.75
C GLN A 438 -10.97 -0.08 -63.85
N GLY A 439 -10.83 -1.39 -63.61
CA GLY A 439 -10.40 -2.36 -64.64
C GLY A 439 -11.31 -2.34 -65.87
N VAL A 440 -12.63 -2.38 -65.68
CA VAL A 440 -13.60 -2.27 -66.78
C VAL A 440 -13.52 -0.92 -67.49
N MET A 441 -13.28 0.18 -66.75
CA MET A 441 -13.09 1.49 -67.35
C MET A 441 -11.83 1.54 -68.22
N TYR A 442 -10.71 0.97 -67.74
CA TYR A 442 -9.48 0.87 -68.51
C TYR A 442 -9.66 0.00 -69.76
N ASP A 443 -10.35 -1.14 -69.65
CA ASP A 443 -10.67 -1.97 -70.81
C ASP A 443 -11.49 -1.17 -71.83
N VAL A 444 -12.58 -0.52 -71.41
CA VAL A 444 -13.41 0.28 -72.32
C VAL A 444 -12.61 1.41 -72.96
N GLU A 445 -11.72 2.07 -72.21
CA GLU A 445 -10.86 3.12 -72.74
C GLU A 445 -9.84 2.59 -73.75
N ASP A 446 -9.30 1.40 -73.54
CA ASP A 446 -8.40 0.70 -74.47
C ASP A 446 -9.15 0.27 -75.75
N TRP A 447 -10.34 -0.33 -75.62
CA TRP A 447 -11.19 -0.66 -76.78
C TRP A 447 -11.64 0.57 -77.56
N LEU A 448 -11.88 1.69 -76.88
CA LEU A 448 -12.21 2.96 -77.51
C LEU A 448 -10.97 3.70 -78.02
N TRP A 449 -9.75 3.30 -77.67
CA TRP A 449 -8.54 4.02 -78.05
C TRP A 449 -8.37 4.05 -79.57
N ASP A 450 -8.54 2.91 -80.24
CA ASP A 450 -8.52 2.85 -81.71
C ASP A 450 -9.64 3.71 -82.32
N LEU A 451 -10.84 3.69 -81.73
CA LEU A 451 -11.97 4.48 -82.21
C LEU A 451 -11.74 5.99 -82.01
N LYS A 452 -11.14 6.38 -80.88
CA LYS A 452 -10.73 7.75 -80.55
C LYS A 452 -9.64 8.21 -81.53
N ILE A 453 -8.68 7.35 -81.89
CA ILE A 453 -7.68 7.65 -82.93
C ILE A 453 -8.35 7.87 -84.29
N TYR A 454 -9.31 7.03 -84.69
CA TYR A 454 -10.07 7.24 -85.92
C TYR A 454 -10.91 8.52 -85.87
N GLN A 455 -11.53 8.85 -84.74
CA GLN A 455 -12.28 10.09 -84.56
C GLN A 455 -11.37 11.32 -84.60
N TYR A 456 -10.18 11.25 -83.99
CA TYR A 456 -9.18 12.33 -84.03
C TYR A 456 -8.62 12.51 -85.45
N GLY A 457 -8.34 11.41 -86.15
CA GLY A 457 -7.95 11.41 -87.56
C GLY A 457 -9.06 11.94 -88.47
N ALA A 458 -10.31 11.57 -88.22
CA ALA A 458 -11.48 12.07 -88.94
C ALA A 458 -11.74 13.56 -88.66
N ASN A 459 -11.55 14.03 -87.44
CA ASN A 459 -11.65 15.46 -87.09
C ASN A 459 -10.52 16.30 -87.71
N ILE A 460 -9.31 15.74 -87.84
CA ILE A 460 -8.21 16.35 -88.59
C ILE A 460 -8.56 16.42 -90.09
N LEU A 461 -9.19 15.37 -90.64
CA LEU A 461 -9.68 15.35 -92.03
C LEU A 461 -10.92 16.23 -92.26
N SER A 462 -11.76 16.45 -91.23
CA SER A 462 -12.97 17.29 -91.30
C SER A 462 -12.71 18.75 -90.91
N GLY A 463 -11.46 19.14 -90.63
CA GLY A 463 -11.04 20.51 -90.33
C GLY A 463 -11.32 21.53 -91.44
N ALA A 464 -11.94 21.11 -92.55
CA ALA A 464 -12.44 22.00 -93.60
C ALA A 464 -13.98 22.15 -93.63
N SER A 465 -14.78 21.37 -92.89
CA SER A 465 -16.24 21.62 -92.83
C SER A 465 -16.98 20.89 -91.69
N THR A 466 -17.38 21.68 -90.69
CA THR A 466 -18.58 21.52 -89.82
C THR A 466 -18.69 20.32 -88.86
N GLY A 467 -18.51 20.61 -87.55
CA GLY A 467 -19.30 20.11 -86.41
C GLY A 467 -19.25 18.61 -86.06
N GLY A 468 -18.26 18.19 -85.28
CA GLY A 468 -18.22 16.87 -84.64
C GLY A 468 -18.96 16.81 -83.30
N GLN A 469 -19.76 15.76 -83.08
CA GLN A 469 -20.51 15.50 -81.85
C GLN A 469 -19.59 15.01 -80.72
N VAL A 470 -19.81 15.53 -79.51
CA VAL A 470 -19.09 15.14 -78.28
C VAL A 470 -19.75 13.89 -77.69
N LEU A 471 -18.97 12.83 -77.48
CA LEU A 471 -19.40 11.65 -76.73
C LEU A 471 -19.46 11.99 -75.23
N PRO A 472 -20.49 11.56 -74.48
CA PRO A 472 -20.60 11.86 -73.06
C PRO A 472 -19.54 11.11 -72.24
N GLU A 473 -18.76 11.83 -71.45
CA GLU A 473 -17.83 11.27 -70.46
C GLU A 473 -18.60 10.67 -69.28
N ALA A 474 -18.05 9.58 -68.74
CA ALA A 474 -18.58 8.76 -67.65
C ALA A 474 -18.64 9.54 -66.29
N PRO A 475 -19.31 9.01 -65.26
CA PRO A 475 -19.76 9.79 -64.09
C PRO A 475 -18.60 10.26 -63.19
N SER A 476 -18.79 11.41 -62.55
CA SER A 476 -17.74 12.21 -61.91
C SER A 476 -17.10 11.60 -60.64
N GLN A 477 -15.77 11.70 -60.58
CA GLN A 477 -14.90 11.27 -59.46
C GLN A 477 -15.18 11.96 -58.11
N LEU A 478 -15.94 13.06 -58.10
CA LEU A 478 -16.24 13.83 -56.88
C LEU A 478 -17.17 13.08 -55.90
N SER A 479 -17.87 12.04 -56.36
CA SER A 479 -18.72 11.20 -55.50
C SER A 479 -17.93 10.18 -54.68
N SER A 480 -16.71 9.80 -55.10
CA SER A 480 -15.91 8.78 -54.41
C SER A 480 -15.15 9.36 -53.21
N THR A 481 -14.67 10.61 -53.32
CA THR A 481 -13.88 11.28 -52.27
C THR A 481 -14.71 11.74 -51.05
N ILE A 482 -16.01 12.01 -51.22
CA ILE A 482 -16.90 12.39 -50.09
C ILE A 482 -17.30 11.18 -49.24
N SER A 483 -17.27 9.96 -49.80
CA SER A 483 -17.61 8.73 -49.06
C SER A 483 -16.50 8.30 -48.08
N GLY A 484 -15.23 8.50 -48.43
CA GLY A 484 -14.09 8.11 -47.59
C GLY A 484 -13.90 8.96 -46.32
N VAL A 485 -14.16 10.26 -46.40
CA VAL A 485 -13.93 11.20 -45.28
C VAL A 485 -15.02 11.12 -44.21
N LEU A 486 -16.26 10.76 -44.58
CA LEU A 486 -17.37 10.67 -43.62
C LEU A 486 -17.34 9.40 -42.76
N GLY A 487 -16.68 8.32 -43.20
CA GLY A 487 -16.55 7.07 -42.44
C GLY A 487 -15.56 7.15 -41.28
N GLY A 488 -14.41 7.82 -41.46
CA GLY A 488 -13.35 7.89 -40.43
C GLY A 488 -13.69 8.78 -39.23
N ALA A 489 -14.46 9.85 -39.43
CA ALA A 489 -14.79 10.79 -38.36
C ALA A 489 -15.94 10.32 -37.45
N ALA A 490 -16.87 9.49 -37.94
CA ALA A 490 -18.03 9.02 -37.18
C ALA A 490 -17.67 7.94 -36.13
N ALA A 491 -16.63 7.15 -36.38
CA ALA A 491 -16.17 6.11 -35.45
C ALA A 491 -15.42 6.68 -34.22
N GLY A 492 -14.77 7.85 -34.35
CA GLY A 492 -14.04 8.49 -33.25
C GLY A 492 -14.89 9.27 -32.25
N ALA A 493 -16.12 9.65 -32.63
CA ALA A 493 -16.98 10.54 -31.85
C ALA A 493 -17.98 9.82 -30.92
N THR A 494 -18.22 8.52 -31.08
CA THR A 494 -19.30 7.80 -30.37
C THR A 494 -18.87 7.07 -29.10
N THR A 495 -17.57 6.97 -28.81
CA THR A 495 -17.05 6.12 -27.71
C THR A 495 -16.56 6.85 -26.46
N GLY A 496 -16.54 8.20 -26.43
CA GLY A 496 -16.34 8.99 -25.20
C GLY A 496 -15.05 8.74 -24.41
N ASN A 497 -14.08 7.99 -24.96
CA ASN A 497 -12.82 7.65 -24.31
C ASN A 497 -11.65 8.33 -25.06
N PRO A 498 -10.95 9.31 -24.44
CA PRO A 498 -9.97 10.16 -25.14
C PRO A 498 -8.75 9.40 -25.68
N TYR A 499 -8.43 8.23 -25.14
CA TYR A 499 -7.29 7.43 -25.62
C TYR A 499 -7.59 6.65 -26.91
N LEU A 500 -8.85 6.26 -27.14
CA LEU A 500 -9.28 5.60 -28.38
C LEU A 500 -9.50 6.58 -29.53
N THR A 501 -9.91 7.81 -29.22
CA THR A 501 -10.03 8.89 -30.21
C THR A 501 -8.67 9.25 -30.82
N ALA A 502 -7.57 9.18 -30.04
CA ALA A 502 -6.22 9.41 -30.55
C ALA A 502 -5.74 8.29 -31.50
N ALA A 503 -6.04 7.03 -31.20
CA ALA A 503 -5.70 5.91 -32.08
C ALA A 503 -6.51 5.92 -33.39
N GLY A 504 -7.79 6.29 -33.33
CA GLY A 504 -8.63 6.46 -34.52
C GLY A 504 -8.18 7.63 -35.41
N ALA A 505 -7.68 8.72 -34.82
CA ALA A 505 -7.14 9.85 -35.56
C ALA A 505 -5.83 9.52 -36.29
N VAL A 506 -4.98 8.66 -35.71
CA VAL A 506 -3.72 8.23 -36.35
C VAL A 506 -3.99 7.28 -37.51
N ILE A 507 -4.92 6.33 -37.35
CA ILE A 507 -5.27 5.38 -38.43
C ILE A 507 -6.00 6.09 -39.57
N GLY A 508 -6.91 7.03 -39.28
CA GLY A 508 -7.56 7.87 -40.29
C GLY A 508 -6.60 8.84 -40.98
N GLY A 509 -5.60 9.36 -40.26
CA GLY A 509 -4.57 10.26 -40.80
C GLY A 509 -3.56 9.54 -41.72
N VAL A 510 -3.22 8.29 -41.42
CA VAL A 510 -2.31 7.49 -42.26
C VAL A 510 -3.01 6.95 -43.51
N GLY A 511 -4.30 6.60 -43.41
CA GLY A 511 -5.11 6.22 -44.58
C GLY A 511 -5.28 7.35 -45.59
N GLY A 512 -5.55 8.58 -45.12
CA GLY A 512 -5.69 9.75 -45.98
C GLY A 512 -4.38 10.27 -46.61
N PHE A 513 -3.22 9.88 -46.10
CA PHE A 513 -1.92 10.29 -46.64
C PHE A 513 -1.37 9.32 -47.70
N LEU A 514 -1.97 8.14 -47.88
CA LEU A 514 -1.56 7.14 -48.87
C LEU A 514 -2.42 7.12 -50.15
N GLU A 515 -3.52 7.88 -50.20
CA GLU A 515 -4.36 8.07 -51.40
C GLU A 515 -4.10 9.42 -52.11
N GLY A 516 -3.10 10.17 -51.67
CA GLY A 516 -2.73 11.48 -52.22
C GLY A 516 -1.32 11.51 -52.82
N ASP A 517 -1.06 10.69 -53.82
CA ASP A 517 -0.05 10.91 -54.88
C ASP A 517 -0.43 10.13 -56.16
#